data_AF-A0A3B3S569-F1
#
_entry.id   AF-A0A3B3S569-F1
#
_cell.length_a   1.000
_cell.length_b   1.000
_cell.length_c   1.000
_cell.angle_alpha   90.00
_cell.angle_beta   90.00
_cell.angle_gamma   90.00
#
_symmetry.space_group_name_H-M   'P 1'
#
loop_
_entity.id
_entity.type
_entity.pdbx_description
1 polymer ?
#
loop_
_entity_poly.entity_id
_entity_poly.type
_entity_poly.pdbx_seq_one_letter_code
_entity_poly.pdbx_strand_id
1 'polypeptide(L)'
;MDDNQTVQARVYVERTLALIKPDAIDKADEIEDIILHSGFTVLQKRKIQLTPEQCSDFYVEQYGKLFFPSLTVFMSSAPVTAYVLARDQAIAYWKSLIGPSNPIKAKETHPNCLRAKYGTSDLRNALHGSDSFSAAEKEIKFMFPNSAVIEPIPTRYAAKDYLNRFVNSTLLNGLTELCKRKPADPYTWLADWLIENNPNKPKVIHAT
;
A
#
# COMPACT_ATOMS: atom_id res chain seq x y z
N MET A 1 -31.64 -20.74 23.16
CA MET A 1 -30.43 -20.07 23.68
C MET A 1 -29.94 -19.21 22.54
N ASP A 2 -30.08 -17.90 22.69
CA ASP A 2 -29.82 -16.88 21.68
C ASP A 2 -28.32 -16.74 21.41
N ASP A 3 -27.87 -17.14 20.21
CA ASP A 3 -26.59 -16.73 19.65
C ASP A 3 -26.81 -15.45 18.83
N ASN A 4 -27.18 -14.37 19.50
CA ASN A 4 -27.10 -13.02 18.94
C ASN A 4 -25.78 -12.39 19.38
N GLN A 5 -24.66 -12.96 18.93
CA GLN A 5 -23.39 -12.23 18.95
C GLN A 5 -23.51 -11.07 17.96
N THR A 6 -23.84 -9.89 18.49
CA THR A 6 -23.69 -8.62 17.81
C THR A 6 -22.31 -8.55 17.17
N VAL A 7 -22.26 -8.76 15.85
CA VAL A 7 -21.08 -8.44 15.05
C VAL A 7 -20.85 -6.95 15.26
N GLN A 8 -19.87 -6.61 16.09
CA GLN A 8 -19.47 -5.23 16.33
C GLN A 8 -19.19 -4.63 14.96
N ALA A 9 -20.04 -3.68 14.53
CA ALA A 9 -19.91 -3.05 13.23
C ALA A 9 -18.53 -2.40 13.18
N ARG A 10 -17.58 -3.07 12.52
CA ARG A 10 -16.25 -2.52 12.30
C ARG A 10 -16.47 -1.32 11.40
N VAL A 11 -16.34 -0.12 11.97
CA VAL A 11 -16.37 1.13 11.22
C VAL A 11 -15.19 1.07 10.25
N TYR A 12 -15.49 0.80 8.98
CA TYR A 12 -14.51 0.84 7.92
C TYR A 12 -14.28 2.30 7.55
N VAL A 13 -13.11 2.81 7.88
CA VAL A 13 -12.66 4.14 7.45
C VAL A 13 -11.76 3.96 6.24
N GLU A 14 -12.09 4.61 5.12
CA GLU A 14 -11.29 4.55 3.89
C GLU A 14 -9.87 5.05 4.16
N ARG A 15 -8.91 4.44 3.46
CA ARG A 15 -7.48 4.76 3.57
C ARG A 15 -6.91 5.10 2.21
N THR A 16 -5.92 5.98 2.19
CA THR A 16 -5.20 6.36 0.97
C THR A 16 -3.71 6.48 1.24
N LEU A 17 -2.89 6.25 0.21
CA LEU A 17 -1.48 6.61 0.26
C LEU A 17 -1.34 8.09 -0.11
N ALA A 18 -0.61 8.83 0.72
CA ALA A 18 -0.09 10.15 0.36
C ALA A 18 1.44 10.11 0.33
N LEU A 19 2.04 10.67 -0.71
CA LEU A 19 3.49 10.89 -0.75
C LEU A 19 3.79 12.37 -0.91
N ILE A 20 4.76 12.85 -0.13
CA ILE A 20 5.49 14.10 -0.35
C ILE A 20 6.74 13.74 -1.15
N LYS A 21 6.79 14.24 -2.38
CA LYS A 21 7.84 13.97 -3.36
C LYS A 21 9.14 14.73 -3.04
N PRO A 22 10.27 14.39 -3.70
CA PRO A 22 11.57 15.00 -3.41
C PRO A 22 11.60 16.53 -3.52
N ASP A 23 10.79 17.11 -4.41
CA ASP A 23 10.71 18.55 -4.68
C ASP A 23 9.98 19.36 -3.61
N ALA A 24 9.27 18.72 -2.68
CA ALA A 24 8.52 19.39 -1.61
C ALA A 24 8.91 18.92 -0.21
N ILE A 25 10.06 18.24 -0.08
CA ILE A 25 10.50 17.65 1.19
C ILE A 25 10.85 18.72 2.24
N ASP A 26 11.28 19.90 1.81
CA ASP A 26 11.54 21.07 2.66
C ASP A 26 10.26 21.70 3.22
N LYS A 27 9.10 21.37 2.62
CA LYS A 27 7.76 21.79 3.06
C LYS A 27 6.99 20.67 3.76
N ALA A 28 7.65 19.58 4.12
CA ALA A 28 6.97 18.38 4.62
C ALA A 28 6.14 18.64 5.89
N ASP A 29 6.68 19.40 6.84
CA ASP A 29 6.00 19.71 8.11
C ASP A 29 4.76 20.59 7.87
N GLU A 30 4.88 21.61 7.01
CA GLU A 30 3.75 22.48 6.63
C GLU A 30 2.64 21.70 5.91
N ILE A 31 3.01 20.78 5.01
CA ILE A 31 2.05 19.93 4.30
C ILE A 31 1.37 18.95 5.27
N GLU A 32 2.11 18.39 6.23
CA GLU A 32 1.56 17.52 7.27
C GLU A 32 0.56 18.25 8.17
N ASP A 33 0.89 19.48 8.57
CA ASP A 33 -0.06 20.33 9.31
C ASP A 33 -1.35 20.52 8.49
N ILE A 34 -1.26 20.80 7.19
CA ILE A 34 -2.45 20.93 6.33
C ILE A 34 -3.24 19.61 6.26
N ILE A 35 -2.56 18.46 6.18
CA ILE A 35 -3.21 17.15 6.19
C ILE A 35 -4.01 16.96 7.49
N LEU A 36 -3.40 17.26 8.64
CA LEU A 36 -4.05 17.12 9.95
C LEU A 36 -5.24 18.07 10.11
N HIS A 37 -5.06 19.35 9.77
CA HIS A 37 -6.14 20.35 9.81
C HIS A 37 -7.27 20.05 8.81
N SER A 38 -6.98 19.29 7.75
CA SER A 38 -7.99 18.83 6.81
C SER A 38 -8.86 17.70 7.37
N GLY A 39 -8.55 17.15 8.56
CA GLY A 39 -9.32 16.11 9.22
C GLY A 39 -8.90 14.68 8.86
N PHE A 40 -7.70 14.50 8.32
CA PHE A 40 -7.12 13.16 8.17
C PHE A 40 -6.51 12.68 9.48
N THR A 41 -6.64 11.38 9.74
CA THR A 41 -5.82 10.68 10.74
C THR A 41 -4.61 10.06 10.05
N VAL A 42 -3.41 10.34 10.57
CA VAL A 42 -2.18 9.68 10.11
C VAL A 42 -2.05 8.34 10.84
N LEU A 43 -2.26 7.23 10.11
CA LEU A 43 -2.13 5.88 10.68
C LEU A 43 -0.66 5.44 10.72
N GLN A 44 0.10 5.76 9.68
CA GLN A 44 1.53 5.49 9.57
C GLN A 44 2.21 6.59 8.77
N LYS A 45 3.48 6.83 9.10
CA LYS A 45 4.37 7.77 8.43
C LYS A 45 5.76 7.14 8.32
N ARG A 46 6.42 7.29 7.18
CA ARG A 46 7.85 6.99 7.06
C ARG A 46 8.53 7.87 6.03
N LYS A 47 9.81 8.17 6.24
CA LYS A 47 10.69 8.73 5.22
C LYS A 47 11.48 7.59 4.58
N ILE A 48 11.46 7.49 3.26
CA ILE A 48 12.16 6.42 2.52
C ILE A 48 12.81 6.98 1.27
N GLN A 49 14.00 6.50 0.94
CA GLN A 49 14.60 6.71 -0.37
C GLN A 49 14.46 5.43 -1.17
N LEU A 50 13.76 5.51 -2.30
CA LEU A 50 13.52 4.39 -3.20
C LEU A 50 14.66 4.29 -4.21
N THR A 51 15.05 3.06 -4.57
CA THR A 51 15.94 2.84 -5.71
C THR A 51 15.20 3.11 -7.04
N PRO A 52 15.91 3.33 -8.15
CA PRO A 52 15.27 3.43 -9.46
C PRO A 52 14.39 2.22 -9.80
N GLU A 53 14.81 1.00 -9.45
CA GLU A 53 14.03 -0.22 -9.66
C GLU A 53 12.74 -0.19 -8.86
N GLN A 54 12.81 0.17 -7.57
CA GLN A 54 11.62 0.31 -6.72
C GLN A 54 10.66 1.39 -7.23
N CYS A 55 11.18 2.52 -7.73
CA CYS A 55 10.37 3.56 -8.36
C CYS A 55 9.68 3.05 -9.63
N SER A 56 10.39 2.28 -10.45
CA SER A 56 9.83 1.65 -11.65
C SER A 56 8.70 0.69 -11.32
N ASP A 57 8.90 -0.15 -10.30
CA ASP A 57 7.88 -1.10 -9.82
C ASP A 57 6.65 -0.37 -9.25
N PHE A 58 6.87 0.68 -8.46
CA PHE A 58 5.79 1.49 -7.88
C PHE A 58 4.95 2.20 -8.96
N TYR A 59 5.59 2.69 -10.02
CA TYR A 59 4.91 3.39 -11.13
C TYR A 59 4.64 2.51 -12.35
N VAL A 60 4.58 1.18 -12.20
CA VAL A 60 4.45 0.23 -13.32
C VAL A 60 3.26 0.52 -14.25
N GLU A 61 2.16 1.05 -13.74
CA GLU A 61 0.99 1.44 -14.55
C GLU A 61 1.27 2.60 -15.52
N GLN A 62 2.38 3.33 -15.33
CA GLN A 62 2.86 4.39 -16.21
C GLN A 62 3.88 3.89 -17.24
N TYR A 63 4.22 2.59 -17.22
CA TYR A 63 5.16 2.00 -18.17
C TYR A 63 4.72 2.25 -19.62
N GLY A 64 5.69 2.53 -20.49
CA GLY A 64 5.45 2.86 -21.90
C GLY A 64 5.11 4.33 -22.17
N LYS A 65 4.87 5.16 -21.14
CA LYS A 65 4.72 6.61 -21.31
C LYS A 65 6.07 7.28 -21.45
N LEU A 66 6.18 8.29 -22.32
CA LEU A 66 7.44 9.00 -22.61
C LEU A 66 8.10 9.60 -21.36
N PHE A 67 7.31 10.00 -20.36
CA PHE A 67 7.83 10.59 -19.11
C PHE A 67 8.23 9.56 -18.04
N PHE A 68 7.95 8.27 -18.25
CA PHE A 68 8.18 7.23 -17.24
C PHE A 68 9.63 7.12 -16.78
N PRO A 69 10.66 7.11 -17.67
CA PRO A 69 12.04 7.08 -17.21
C PRO A 69 12.40 8.29 -16.33
N SER A 70 11.95 9.49 -16.72
CA SER A 70 12.18 10.72 -15.95
C SER A 70 11.47 10.70 -14.60
N LEU A 71 10.28 10.09 -14.52
CA LEU A 71 9.55 9.87 -13.27
C LEU A 71 10.35 8.98 -12.31
N THR A 72 10.85 7.87 -12.81
CA THR A 72 11.64 6.91 -12.03
C THR A 72 12.93 7.54 -11.49
N VAL A 73 13.68 8.25 -12.35
CA VAL A 73 14.90 8.97 -11.93
C VAL A 73 14.59 10.07 -10.92
N PHE A 74 13.54 10.85 -11.15
CA PHE A 74 13.17 11.92 -10.23
C PHE A 74 12.78 11.37 -8.85
N MET A 75 11.92 10.37 -8.79
CA MET A 75 11.41 9.82 -7.53
C MET A 75 12.47 9.07 -6.72
N SER A 76 13.55 8.60 -7.36
CA SER A 76 14.70 7.96 -6.69
C SER A 76 15.81 8.95 -6.31
N SER A 77 15.75 10.19 -6.80
CA SER A 77 16.83 11.18 -6.61
C SER A 77 17.04 11.63 -5.16
N ALA A 78 16.00 11.57 -4.33
CA ALA A 78 16.08 11.90 -2.92
C ALA A 78 14.96 11.18 -2.12
N PRO A 79 15.00 11.21 -0.78
CA PRO A 79 13.95 10.63 0.04
C PRO A 79 12.57 11.28 -0.19
N VAL A 80 11.53 10.47 -0.09
CA VAL A 80 10.12 10.87 -0.03
C VAL A 80 9.57 10.64 1.37
N THR A 81 8.50 11.36 1.72
CA THR A 81 7.73 11.07 2.94
C THR A 81 6.41 10.42 2.57
N ALA A 82 6.19 9.19 3.01
CA ALA A 82 4.99 8.41 2.78
C ALA A 82 4.09 8.42 4.01
N TYR A 83 2.78 8.49 3.78
CA TYR A 83 1.75 8.44 4.80
C TYR A 83 0.65 7.44 4.42
N VAL A 84 0.17 6.71 5.42
CA VAL A 84 -1.14 6.05 5.36
C VAL A 84 -2.13 6.98 6.05
N LEU A 85 -3.03 7.58 5.27
CA LEU A 85 -4.04 8.51 5.78
C LEU A 85 -5.39 7.80 5.87
N ALA A 86 -6.16 8.10 6.91
CA ALA A 86 -7.52 7.60 7.11
C ALA A 86 -8.52 8.73 7.30
N ARG A 87 -9.68 8.61 6.65
CA ARG A 87 -10.81 9.54 6.68
C ARG A 87 -12.02 8.89 6.00
N ASP A 88 -13.24 9.35 6.29
CA ASP A 88 -14.35 9.13 5.35
C ASP A 88 -14.03 9.76 3.99
N GLN A 89 -14.22 9.00 2.91
CA GLN A 89 -13.84 9.37 1.55
C GLN A 89 -12.38 9.87 1.42
N ALA A 90 -11.45 9.27 2.17
CA ALA A 90 -10.02 9.61 2.17
C ALA A 90 -9.40 9.76 0.78
N ILE A 91 -9.67 8.85 -0.16
CA ILE A 91 -9.09 8.90 -1.51
C ILE A 91 -9.59 10.14 -2.24
N ALA A 92 -10.91 10.29 -2.36
CA ALA A 92 -11.52 11.41 -3.07
C ALA A 92 -11.13 12.76 -2.44
N TYR A 93 -11.13 12.82 -1.10
CA TYR A 93 -10.77 14.04 -0.38
C TYR A 93 -9.28 14.38 -0.56
N TRP A 94 -8.38 13.40 -0.49
CA TRP A 94 -6.96 13.65 -0.71
C TRP A 94 -6.70 14.13 -2.14
N LYS A 95 -7.35 13.51 -3.13
CA LYS A 95 -7.28 13.94 -4.54
C LYS A 95 -7.78 15.38 -4.73
N SER A 96 -8.87 15.75 -4.07
CA SER A 96 -9.39 17.12 -4.08
C SER A 96 -8.42 18.11 -3.45
N LEU A 97 -7.85 17.77 -2.28
CA LEU A 97 -6.91 18.61 -1.54
C LEU A 97 -5.60 18.86 -2.33
N ILE A 98 -5.04 17.83 -2.97
CA ILE A 98 -3.83 17.98 -3.78
C ILE A 98 -4.10 18.67 -5.13
N GLY A 99 -5.30 18.48 -5.70
CA GLY A 99 -5.71 19.09 -6.95
C GLY A 99 -5.11 18.47 -8.23
N PRO A 100 -5.30 19.12 -9.39
CA PRO A 100 -4.89 18.60 -10.71
C PRO A 100 -3.40 18.27 -10.79
N SER A 101 -3.03 17.21 -11.52
CA SER A 101 -1.63 16.76 -11.62
C SER A 101 -0.68 17.78 -12.25
N ASN A 102 -1.17 18.62 -13.16
CA ASN A 102 -0.40 19.71 -13.76
C ASN A 102 -0.51 20.97 -12.88
N PRO A 103 0.60 21.48 -12.31
CA PRO A 103 0.56 22.64 -11.42
C PRO A 103 0.07 23.95 -12.06
N ILE A 104 0.25 24.15 -13.37
CA ILE A 104 -0.24 25.34 -14.08
C ILE A 104 -1.77 25.30 -14.10
N LYS A 105 -2.36 24.18 -14.53
CA LYS A 105 -3.81 23.96 -14.47
C LYS A 105 -4.33 24.03 -13.05
N ALA A 106 -3.58 23.53 -12.07
CA ALA A 106 -3.94 23.61 -10.66
C ALA A 106 -4.04 25.07 -10.19
N LYS A 107 -3.08 25.93 -10.54
CA LYS A 107 -3.11 27.37 -10.22
C LYS A 107 -4.30 28.09 -10.85
N GLU A 108 -4.66 27.73 -12.08
CA GLU A 108 -5.78 28.35 -12.79
C GLU A 108 -7.15 27.91 -12.24
N THR A 109 -7.31 26.62 -11.92
CA THR A 109 -8.63 26.04 -11.62
C THR A 109 -8.89 25.83 -10.13
N HIS A 110 -7.84 25.59 -9.35
CA HIS A 110 -7.90 25.27 -7.92
C HIS A 110 -6.74 25.97 -7.18
N PRO A 111 -6.67 27.31 -7.17
CA PRO A 111 -5.49 28.07 -6.71
C PRO A 111 -5.07 27.76 -5.25
N ASN A 112 -5.99 27.26 -4.43
CA ASN A 112 -5.75 26.91 -3.04
C ASN A 112 -5.31 25.44 -2.83
N CYS A 113 -5.27 24.61 -3.87
CA CYS A 113 -4.83 23.21 -3.73
C CYS A 113 -3.31 23.11 -3.56
N LEU A 114 -2.86 21.98 -3.00
CA LEU A 114 -1.45 21.83 -2.65
C LEU A 114 -0.53 21.80 -3.87
N ARG A 115 -0.96 21.26 -5.02
CA ARG A 115 -0.15 21.30 -6.26
C ARG A 115 -0.05 22.70 -6.85
N ALA A 116 -1.03 23.58 -6.63
CA ALA A 116 -0.92 24.98 -7.02
C ALA A 116 0.13 25.72 -6.16
N LYS A 117 0.17 25.40 -4.86
CA LYS A 117 1.07 26.03 -3.89
C LYS A 117 2.53 25.54 -3.96
N TYR A 118 2.73 24.22 -4.08
CA TYR A 118 4.07 23.60 -3.98
C TYR A 118 4.59 23.02 -5.31
N GLY A 119 3.72 22.80 -6.30
CA GLY A 119 4.11 22.24 -7.59
C GLY A 119 4.76 23.27 -8.52
N THR A 120 5.79 22.82 -9.25
CA THR A 120 6.56 23.64 -10.20
C THR A 120 6.47 23.14 -11.64
N SER A 121 6.30 21.83 -11.87
CA SER A 121 6.10 21.24 -13.21
C SER A 121 5.31 19.93 -13.14
N ASP A 122 4.95 19.34 -14.28
CA ASP A 122 4.21 18.07 -14.32
C ASP A 122 4.92 16.93 -13.57
N LEU A 123 6.25 16.89 -13.68
CA LEU A 123 7.10 15.92 -12.98
C LEU A 123 7.25 16.29 -11.49
N ARG A 124 7.52 17.58 -11.24
CA ARG A 124 7.74 18.19 -9.92
C ARG A 124 6.44 18.85 -9.43
N ASN A 125 5.45 18.03 -9.19
CA ASN A 125 4.14 18.46 -8.71
C ASN A 125 3.95 18.20 -7.20
N ALA A 126 5.04 18.11 -6.42
CA ALA A 126 5.08 17.97 -4.96
C ALA A 126 4.45 16.71 -4.34
N LEU A 127 3.34 16.19 -4.86
CA LEU A 127 2.48 15.23 -4.14
C LEU A 127 1.96 14.11 -5.03
N HIS A 128 1.86 12.91 -4.44
CA HIS A 128 1.18 11.73 -5.00
C HIS A 128 -0.03 11.36 -4.13
N GLY A 129 -1.07 10.82 -4.77
CA GLY A 129 -2.24 10.26 -4.10
C GLY A 129 -2.85 9.17 -4.96
N SER A 130 -3.25 8.07 -4.33
CA SER A 130 -3.83 6.91 -5.00
C SER A 130 -5.12 7.27 -5.75
N ASP A 131 -5.36 6.65 -6.90
CA ASP A 131 -6.51 6.96 -7.76
C ASP A 131 -7.78 6.14 -7.46
N SER A 132 -7.64 5.05 -6.71
CA SER A 132 -8.75 4.15 -6.37
C SER A 132 -8.46 3.36 -5.10
N PHE A 133 -9.46 2.66 -4.56
CA PHE A 133 -9.30 1.72 -3.45
C PHE A 133 -8.22 0.66 -3.74
N SER A 134 -8.29 0.01 -4.90
CA SER A 134 -7.32 -1.03 -5.27
C SER A 134 -5.90 -0.47 -5.43
N ALA A 135 -5.77 0.74 -5.98
CA ALA A 135 -4.48 1.43 -6.05
C ALA A 135 -3.97 1.74 -4.64
N ALA A 136 -4.80 2.30 -3.76
CA ALA A 136 -4.43 2.61 -2.39
C ALA A 136 -3.96 1.37 -1.62
N GLU A 137 -4.65 0.23 -1.71
CA GLU A 137 -4.24 -1.01 -1.07
C GLU A 137 -2.87 -1.49 -1.56
N LYS A 138 -2.66 -1.55 -2.88
CA LYS A 138 -1.38 -1.97 -3.46
C LYS A 138 -0.25 -1.02 -3.09
N GLU A 139 -0.48 0.27 -3.21
CA GLU A 139 0.50 1.33 -2.95
C GLU A 139 0.85 1.40 -1.45
N ILE A 140 -0.13 1.28 -0.55
CA ILE A 140 0.12 1.20 0.90
C ILE A 140 0.93 -0.05 1.22
N LYS A 141 0.59 -1.20 0.66
CA LYS A 141 1.33 -2.46 0.89
C LYS A 141 2.77 -2.37 0.39
N PHE A 142 2.99 -1.74 -0.77
CA PHE A 142 4.32 -1.48 -1.31
C PHE A 142 5.12 -0.56 -0.37
N MET A 143 4.50 0.53 0.08
CA MET A 143 5.13 1.53 0.94
C MET A 143 5.16 1.11 2.42
N PHE A 144 4.48 0.07 2.85
CA PHE A 144 4.48 -0.34 4.25
C PHE A 144 4.26 -1.86 4.32
N PRO A 145 5.25 -2.68 3.91
CA PRO A 145 5.07 -4.13 3.80
C PRO A 145 4.85 -4.84 5.15
N ASN A 146 5.37 -4.27 6.23
CA ASN A 146 5.21 -4.79 7.61
C ASN A 146 4.11 -4.07 8.39
N SER A 147 3.29 -3.29 7.71
CA SER A 147 2.21 -2.56 8.32
C SER A 147 1.13 -3.52 8.81
N ALA A 148 0.91 -3.55 10.12
CA ALA A 148 -0.30 -4.10 10.72
C ALA A 148 -1.51 -3.16 10.54
N VAL A 149 -1.55 -2.32 9.48
CA VAL A 149 -2.79 -1.67 9.04
C VAL A 149 -3.69 -2.82 8.65
N ILE A 150 -4.58 -3.18 9.57
CA ILE A 150 -5.50 -4.30 9.48
C ILE A 150 -6.22 -4.17 8.15
N GLU A 151 -5.75 -4.89 7.13
CA GLU A 151 -6.51 -5.12 5.91
C GLU A 151 -7.87 -5.65 6.40
N PRO A 152 -9.01 -5.16 5.85
CA PRO A 152 -10.28 -5.76 6.21
C PRO A 152 -10.15 -7.27 6.00
N ILE A 153 -10.40 -8.06 7.05
CA ILE A 153 -10.37 -9.52 6.96
C ILE A 153 -11.24 -9.87 5.75
N PRO A 154 -10.69 -10.52 4.70
CA PRO A 154 -11.46 -10.82 3.52
C PRO A 154 -12.72 -11.57 3.95
N THR A 155 -13.89 -11.08 3.55
CA THR A 155 -15.16 -11.75 3.88
C THR A 155 -15.70 -12.47 2.66
N ARG A 156 -16.36 -13.61 2.89
CA ARG A 156 -17.06 -14.41 1.86
C ARG A 156 -16.17 -14.75 0.65
N TYR A 157 -16.45 -14.17 -0.52
CA TYR A 157 -15.82 -14.52 -1.78
C TYR A 157 -14.34 -14.14 -1.82
N ALA A 158 -13.95 -13.01 -1.23
CA ALA A 158 -12.56 -12.58 -1.18
C ALA A 158 -11.69 -13.54 -0.33
N ALA A 159 -12.22 -14.03 0.80
CA ALA A 159 -11.56 -15.07 1.58
C ALA A 159 -11.43 -16.37 0.80
N LYS A 160 -12.51 -16.81 0.14
CA LYS A 160 -12.49 -18.05 -0.64
C LYS A 160 -11.50 -17.98 -1.80
N ASP A 161 -11.45 -16.86 -2.52
CA ASP A 161 -10.50 -16.65 -3.61
C ASP A 161 -9.06 -16.66 -3.12
N TYR A 162 -8.76 -15.91 -2.05
CA TYR A 162 -7.44 -15.90 -1.43
C TYR A 162 -6.98 -17.29 -1.00
N LEU A 163 -7.85 -18.03 -0.28
CA LEU A 163 -7.56 -19.38 0.14
C LEU A 163 -7.29 -20.29 -1.06
N ASN A 164 -8.14 -20.26 -2.08
CA ASN A 164 -7.95 -21.06 -3.29
C ASN A 164 -6.64 -20.77 -4.02
N ARG A 165 -6.28 -19.49 -4.12
CA ARG A 165 -5.14 -19.04 -4.91
C ARG A 165 -3.81 -19.25 -4.21
N PHE A 166 -3.76 -19.05 -2.89
CA PHE A 166 -2.49 -18.96 -2.16
C PHE A 166 -2.30 -20.02 -1.07
N VAL A 167 -3.37 -20.66 -0.58
CA VAL A 167 -3.30 -21.51 0.61
C VAL A 167 -3.67 -22.97 0.32
N ASN A 168 -4.80 -23.20 -0.35
CA ASN A 168 -5.47 -24.50 -0.41
C ASN A 168 -4.61 -25.59 -1.06
N SER A 169 -3.87 -25.27 -2.13
CA SER A 169 -3.01 -26.25 -2.80
C SER A 169 -1.94 -26.81 -1.85
N THR A 170 -1.16 -25.93 -1.21
CA THR A 170 -0.10 -26.32 -0.28
C THR A 170 -0.67 -26.97 0.98
N LEU A 171 -1.74 -26.40 1.54
CA LEU A 171 -2.38 -26.92 2.74
C LEU A 171 -2.96 -28.32 2.52
N LEU A 172 -3.62 -28.56 1.38
CA LEU A 172 -4.19 -29.87 1.06
C LEU A 172 -3.10 -30.95 0.95
N ASN A 173 -1.96 -30.61 0.35
CA ASN A 173 -0.81 -31.51 0.28
C ASN A 173 -0.26 -31.83 1.67
N GLY A 174 -0.08 -30.80 2.51
CA GLY A 174 0.40 -30.98 3.89
C GLY A 174 -0.53 -31.84 4.73
N LEU A 175 -1.85 -31.59 4.65
CA LEU A 175 -2.86 -32.40 5.33
C LEU A 175 -2.89 -33.85 4.83
N THR A 176 -2.70 -34.05 3.52
CA THR A 176 -2.62 -35.38 2.92
C THR A 176 -1.42 -36.15 3.47
N GLU A 177 -0.25 -35.51 3.55
CA GLU A 177 0.96 -36.13 4.11
C GLU A 177 0.85 -36.36 5.62
N LEU A 178 0.23 -35.45 6.36
CA LEU A 178 -0.05 -35.61 7.78
C LEU A 178 -0.90 -36.86 8.04
N CYS A 179 -1.96 -37.06 7.27
CA CYS A 179 -2.84 -38.23 7.36
C CYS A 179 -2.11 -39.55 7.06
N LYS A 180 -1.12 -39.52 6.15
CA LYS A 180 -0.29 -40.70 5.84
C LYS A 180 0.69 -41.03 6.95
N ARG A 181 1.38 -40.02 7.50
CA ARG A 181 2.47 -40.22 8.47
C ARG A 181 2.00 -40.39 9.91
N LYS A 182 0.88 -39.76 10.28
CA LYS A 182 0.30 -39.79 11.65
C LYS A 182 1.35 -39.55 12.75
N PRO A 183 2.10 -38.44 12.70
CA PRO A 183 3.10 -38.12 13.71
C PRO A 183 2.46 -37.92 15.09
N ALA A 184 3.24 -38.09 16.16
CA ALA A 184 2.78 -37.93 17.54
C ALA A 184 2.31 -36.49 17.84
N ASP A 185 2.94 -35.49 17.21
CA ASP A 185 2.52 -34.08 17.27
C ASP A 185 2.11 -33.58 15.87
N PRO A 186 0.83 -33.69 15.50
CA PRO A 186 0.35 -33.33 14.16
C PRO A 186 0.39 -31.83 13.88
N TYR A 187 0.29 -30.98 14.90
CA TYR A 187 0.26 -29.52 14.71
C TYR A 187 1.64 -28.98 14.39
N THR A 188 2.63 -29.32 15.22
CA THR A 188 4.02 -28.91 15.01
C THR A 188 4.55 -29.50 13.71
N TRP A 189 4.27 -30.79 13.45
CA TRP A 189 4.69 -31.43 12.20
C TRP A 189 4.12 -30.74 10.95
N LEU A 190 2.82 -30.40 10.95
CA LEU A 190 2.22 -29.73 9.81
C LEU A 190 2.76 -28.31 9.63
N ALA A 191 3.01 -27.58 10.73
CA ALA A 191 3.61 -26.26 10.68
C ALA A 191 5.00 -26.30 10.03
N ASP A 192 5.86 -27.21 10.49
CA ASP A 192 7.20 -27.42 9.93
C ASP A 192 7.12 -27.82 8.45
N TRP A 193 6.24 -28.77 8.12
CA TRP A 193 6.02 -29.22 6.74
C TRP A 193 5.61 -28.05 5.83
N LEU A 194 4.69 -27.18 6.28
CA LEU A 194 4.24 -26.01 5.51
C LEU A 194 5.37 -24.99 5.31
N ILE A 195 6.24 -24.80 6.31
CA ILE A 195 7.40 -23.91 6.21
C ILE A 195 8.41 -24.44 5.18
N GLU A 196 8.70 -25.74 5.22
CA GLU A 196 9.63 -26.40 4.29
C GLU A 196 9.11 -26.47 2.85
N ASN A 197 7.78 -26.55 2.68
CA ASN A 197 7.12 -26.71 1.39
C ASN A 197 6.39 -25.43 0.93
N ASN A 198 6.79 -24.27 1.44
CA ASN A 198 6.22 -22.99 1.04
C ASN A 198 6.66 -22.61 -0.39
N PRO A 199 5.73 -22.55 -1.38
CA PRO A 199 6.08 -22.23 -2.77
C PRO A 199 6.53 -20.77 -2.97
N ASN A 200 6.24 -19.90 -2.00
CA ASN A 200 6.56 -18.47 -2.05
C ASN A 200 7.89 -18.13 -1.37
N LYS A 201 8.59 -19.12 -0.78
CA LYS A 201 9.90 -18.94 -0.17
C LYS A 201 10.96 -19.67 -1.00
N PRO A 202 12.03 -19.00 -1.46
CA PRO A 202 13.10 -19.67 -2.19
C PRO A 202 13.78 -20.71 -1.29
N LYS A 203 14.06 -21.89 -1.84
CA LYS A 203 14.85 -22.93 -1.16
C LYS A 203 16.31 -22.52 -1.22
N VAL A 204 16.87 -22.11 -0.08
CA VAL A 204 18.31 -21.81 0.03
C VAL A 204 19.05 -23.14 0.07
N ILE A 205 19.63 -23.54 -1.06
CA ILE A 205 20.51 -24.70 -1.11
C ILE A 205 21.92 -24.18 -0.85
N HIS A 206 22.48 -24.49 0.31
CA HIS A 206 23.91 -24.24 0.54
C HIS A 206 24.67 -25.24 -0.34
N ALA A 207 25.40 -24.73 -1.34
CA ALA A 207 26.34 -25.54 -2.10
C ALA A 207 27.47 -25.98 -1.16
N THR A 208 27.54 -27.29 -0.89
CA THR A 208 28.67 -27.97 -0.25
C THR A 208 29.77 -28.24 -1.26
#